data_AF-A0A2W6D4F0-F1
#
_entry.id   AF-A0A2W6D4F0-F1
#
_cell.length_a   1.000
_cell.length_b   1.000
_cell.length_c   1.000
_cell.angle_alpha   90.00
_cell.angle_beta   90.00
_cell.angle_gamma   90.00
#
_symmetry.space_group_name_H-M   'P 1'
#
loop_
_entity.id
_entity.type
_entity.pdbx_description
1 polymer ?
#
loop_
_entity_poly.entity_id
_entity_poly.type
_entity_poly.pdbx_seq_one_letter_code
_entity_poly.pdbx_strand_id
1 'polypeptide(L)'
;MTTDFDERLATVRPTPRWSAAEQETVLNAVLSADPADSGGASVTPLGSRCSRRTAVIAAVAGLAAAAAIAAPALLPSGSPGSTDPASAQALRRLAHVAAGGPVLHIRPGQYIHLVLTGHTDSSPGQPLSDVRYEYWTDASGKTWQRRDEIESGDFPDTHEVWVTKPGGDVGQIQTQRDLERLPTDPVALRAYLDKHGENASSRDERIFLAVGTILRGGMAPPALRSAAIEVLASLRHVSIGSTTHDRNGNPVQEFVFEDQATRSNERWALLFDTRTAQITEERDYFHGNLQSRGDVTGLGIVNAVPAGILASAKPQN
;
A
#
# COMPACT_ATOMS: atom_id res chain seq x y z
N MET A 1 -24.94 -41.66 -4.64
CA MET A 1 -25.79 -40.47 -4.88
C MET A 1 -25.00 -39.27 -4.42
N THR A 2 -24.48 -38.51 -5.37
CA THR A 2 -23.61 -37.37 -5.10
C THR A 2 -24.24 -36.21 -5.87
N THR A 3 -24.94 -35.33 -5.16
CA THR A 3 -25.57 -34.16 -5.78
C THR A 3 -24.50 -33.11 -6.02
N ASP A 4 -24.47 -32.57 -7.23
CA ASP A 4 -23.42 -31.64 -7.66
C ASP A 4 -23.49 -30.32 -6.88
N PHE A 5 -22.33 -29.77 -6.53
CA PHE A 5 -22.22 -28.52 -5.78
C PHE A 5 -22.60 -27.32 -6.68
N ASP A 6 -22.34 -27.42 -7.99
CA ASP A 6 -22.69 -26.39 -8.96
C ASP A 6 -24.21 -26.24 -9.16
N GLU A 7 -24.98 -27.33 -9.03
CA GLU A 7 -26.44 -27.31 -9.12
C GLU A 7 -27.08 -26.53 -7.94
N ARG A 8 -26.44 -26.57 -6.77
CA ARG A 8 -26.84 -25.77 -5.59
C ARG A 8 -26.40 -24.31 -5.67
N LEU A 9 -25.35 -24.00 -6.43
CA LEU A 9 -24.91 -22.62 -6.69
C LEU A 9 -25.78 -21.92 -7.74
N ALA A 10 -26.27 -22.65 -8.75
CA ALA A 10 -27.15 -22.11 -9.78
C ALA A 10 -28.49 -21.58 -9.20
N THR A 11 -29.00 -22.19 -8.14
CA THR A 11 -30.29 -21.82 -7.51
C THR A 11 -30.21 -20.62 -6.56
N VAL A 12 -29.01 -20.15 -6.19
CA VAL A 12 -28.80 -19.03 -5.24
C VAL A 12 -28.33 -17.74 -5.94
N ARG A 13 -27.90 -17.80 -7.22
CA ARG A 13 -27.54 -16.59 -7.97
C ARG A 13 -28.77 -15.68 -8.15
N PRO A 14 -28.73 -14.41 -7.69
CA PRO A 14 -29.76 -13.45 -8.04
C PRO A 14 -29.77 -13.29 -9.57
N THR A 15 -30.93 -13.45 -10.20
CA THR A 15 -31.09 -13.05 -11.61
C THR A 15 -30.78 -11.57 -11.75
N PRO A 16 -30.07 -11.14 -12.82
CA PRO A 16 -29.86 -9.73 -13.09
C PRO A 16 -31.21 -9.03 -13.17
N ARG A 17 -31.50 -8.15 -12.20
CA ARG A 17 -32.82 -7.50 -12.10
C ARG A 17 -33.07 -6.47 -13.20
N TRP A 18 -32.02 -6.06 -13.91
CA TRP A 18 -32.04 -5.06 -14.98
C TRP A 18 -31.42 -5.64 -16.24
N SER A 19 -32.11 -5.46 -17.36
CA SER A 19 -31.61 -5.68 -18.71
C SER A 19 -30.45 -4.74 -19.05
N ALA A 20 -29.66 -5.08 -20.08
CA ALA A 20 -28.56 -4.22 -20.54
C ALA A 20 -29.05 -2.81 -20.95
N ALA A 21 -30.25 -2.71 -21.54
CA ALA A 21 -30.85 -1.43 -21.91
C ALA A 21 -31.21 -0.57 -20.68
N GLU A 22 -31.70 -1.18 -19.60
CA GLU A 22 -31.97 -0.46 -18.34
C GLU A 22 -30.67 0.01 -17.67
N GLN A 23 -29.61 -0.80 -17.71
CA GLN A 23 -28.28 -0.41 -17.21
C GLN A 23 -27.69 0.77 -18.00
N GLU A 24 -27.76 0.74 -19.32
CA GLU A 24 -27.32 1.82 -20.20
C GLU A 24 -28.16 3.10 -20.01
N THR A 25 -29.48 2.97 -19.82
CA THR A 25 -30.36 4.10 -19.52
C THR A 25 -30.01 4.76 -18.19
N VAL A 26 -29.79 3.98 -17.13
CA VAL A 26 -29.39 4.50 -15.81
C VAL A 26 -27.99 5.12 -15.85
N LEU A 27 -27.04 4.50 -16.56
CA LEU A 27 -25.68 5.03 -16.70
C LEU A 27 -25.68 6.38 -17.42
N ASN A 28 -26.41 6.51 -18.53
CA ASN A 28 -26.53 7.77 -19.26
C ASN A 28 -27.26 8.84 -18.44
N ALA A 29 -28.27 8.48 -17.64
CA ALA A 29 -28.94 9.40 -16.72
C ALA A 29 -27.99 9.92 -15.62
N VAL A 30 -27.14 9.05 -15.04
CA VAL A 30 -26.15 9.45 -14.03
C VAL A 30 -25.04 10.32 -14.63
N LEU A 31 -24.58 10.03 -15.84
CA LEU A 31 -23.54 10.81 -16.53
C LEU A 31 -24.04 12.17 -17.05
N SER A 32 -25.36 12.31 -17.24
CA SER A 32 -25.98 13.53 -17.78
C SER A 32 -26.69 14.39 -16.73
N ALA A 33 -26.71 13.94 -15.46
CA ALA A 33 -27.31 14.70 -14.36
C ALA A 33 -26.38 15.85 -13.91
N ASP A 34 -26.85 17.09 -14.03
CA ASP A 34 -26.18 18.24 -13.43
C ASP A 34 -26.30 18.15 -11.89
N PRO A 35 -25.18 18.19 -11.13
CA PRO A 35 -25.23 18.11 -9.66
C PRO A 35 -26.00 19.26 -9.00
N ALA A 36 -26.36 20.33 -9.72
CA ALA A 36 -27.18 21.42 -9.21
C ALA A 36 -28.67 21.05 -9.00
N ASP A 37 -29.22 20.07 -9.73
CA ASP A 37 -30.68 19.80 -9.78
C ASP A 37 -31.17 18.74 -8.78
N SER A 38 -30.27 18.17 -7.96
CA SER A 38 -30.62 17.18 -6.94
C SER A 38 -31.22 17.81 -5.67
N GLY A 39 -32.50 18.21 -5.76
CA GLY A 39 -33.27 18.76 -4.65
C GLY A 39 -33.25 17.89 -3.38
N GLY A 40 -32.89 18.50 -2.25
CA GLY A 40 -32.52 17.77 -1.03
C GLY A 40 -33.63 16.95 -0.37
N ALA A 41 -33.44 15.62 -0.33
CA ALA A 41 -34.18 14.74 0.56
C ALA A 41 -33.56 14.79 1.97
N SER A 42 -34.30 15.32 2.96
CA SER A 42 -33.86 15.32 4.36
C SER A 42 -33.92 13.92 4.98
N VAL A 43 -32.77 13.37 5.34
CA VAL A 43 -32.69 12.08 6.07
C VAL A 43 -32.74 12.35 7.57
N THR A 44 -33.85 11.95 8.20
CA THR A 44 -34.02 12.02 9.66
C THR A 44 -33.13 10.98 10.36
N PRO A 45 -32.27 11.35 11.32
CA PRO A 45 -31.47 10.38 12.06
C PRO A 45 -32.31 9.63 13.08
N LEU A 46 -32.27 8.29 13.04
CA LEU A 46 -32.81 7.44 14.11
C LEU A 46 -31.90 7.52 15.35
N GLY A 47 -32.53 7.57 16.53
CA GLY A 47 -31.92 8.08 17.76
C GLY A 47 -30.91 7.16 18.47
N SER A 48 -30.04 7.78 19.25
CA SER A 48 -29.02 7.13 20.08
C SER A 48 -29.57 6.49 21.36
N ARG A 49 -28.87 5.48 21.88
CA ARG A 49 -28.89 5.15 23.31
C ARG A 49 -27.49 5.37 23.90
N CYS A 50 -27.42 6.29 24.86
CA CYS A 50 -26.17 6.69 25.50
C CYS A 50 -25.66 5.64 26.49
N SER A 51 -24.32 5.55 26.57
CA SER A 51 -23.61 5.43 27.86
C SER A 51 -22.56 6.55 27.90
N ARG A 52 -22.46 7.26 29.03
CA ARG A 52 -21.75 8.55 29.13
C ARG A 52 -20.32 8.37 29.62
N ARG A 53 -19.36 8.99 28.92
CA ARG A 53 -18.29 9.81 29.52
C ARG A 53 -17.75 10.83 28.50
N THR A 54 -17.84 12.09 28.88
CA THR A 54 -17.29 13.30 28.22
C THR A 54 -15.75 13.32 28.25
N ALA A 55 -14.98 14.13 27.51
CA ALA A 55 -15.06 14.86 26.23
C ALA A 55 -13.70 15.65 26.10
N VAL A 56 -13.26 16.36 25.05
CA VAL A 56 -13.79 16.81 23.73
C VAL A 56 -12.63 16.75 22.72
N ILE A 57 -12.86 16.43 21.44
CA ILE A 57 -12.03 16.94 20.32
C ILE A 57 -12.98 17.49 19.25
N ALA A 58 -12.69 18.68 18.74
CA ALA A 58 -13.53 19.40 17.80
C ALA A 58 -13.53 18.74 16.41
N ALA A 59 -14.70 18.68 15.78
CA ALA A 59 -14.84 18.23 14.40
C ALA A 59 -14.38 19.33 13.44
N VAL A 60 -13.56 18.97 12.46
CA VAL A 60 -13.46 19.69 11.17
C VAL A 60 -13.98 18.72 10.11
N ALA A 61 -15.05 19.12 9.42
CA ALA A 61 -15.72 18.28 8.45
C ALA A 61 -14.90 18.22 7.14
N GLY A 62 -14.39 17.04 6.81
CA GLY A 62 -13.94 16.70 5.46
C GLY A 62 -15.08 16.03 4.71
N LEU A 63 -15.60 16.66 3.66
CA LEU A 63 -16.71 16.15 2.86
C LEU A 63 -16.22 14.97 1.99
N ALA A 64 -16.34 13.75 2.49
CA ALA A 64 -15.97 12.55 1.75
C ALA A 64 -17.04 12.23 0.69
N ALA A 65 -16.85 12.73 -0.53
CA ALA A 65 -17.57 12.24 -1.70
C ALA A 65 -17.13 10.79 -1.98
N ALA A 66 -18.01 9.84 -1.68
CA ALA A 66 -17.79 8.42 -1.98
C ALA A 66 -17.90 8.19 -3.50
N ALA A 67 -16.80 8.43 -4.22
CA ALA A 67 -16.70 8.11 -5.63
C ALA A 67 -16.73 6.58 -5.81
N ALA A 68 -17.84 6.06 -6.34
CA ALA A 68 -17.92 4.67 -6.75
C ALA A 68 -16.95 4.41 -7.91
N ILE A 69 -15.81 3.78 -7.62
CA ILE A 69 -14.89 3.32 -8.65
C ILE A 69 -15.56 2.15 -9.36
N ALA A 70 -16.10 2.40 -10.56
CA ALA A 70 -16.52 1.34 -11.45
C ALA A 70 -15.31 0.45 -11.76
N ALA A 71 -15.40 -0.84 -11.46
CA ALA A 71 -14.39 -1.81 -11.83
C ALA A 71 -14.22 -1.78 -13.36
N PRO A 72 -13.00 -1.59 -13.90
CA PRO A 72 -12.80 -1.64 -15.34
C PRO A 72 -13.13 -3.04 -15.84
N ALA A 73 -14.10 -3.14 -16.75
CA ALA A 73 -14.34 -4.36 -17.50
C ALA A 73 -13.05 -4.75 -18.25
N LEU A 74 -12.79 -6.05 -18.35
CA LEU A 74 -11.62 -6.61 -19.02
C LEU A 74 -11.49 -6.10 -20.46
N LEU A 75 -10.62 -5.11 -20.67
CA LEU A 75 -10.18 -4.68 -21.99
C LEU A 75 -8.86 -5.39 -22.33
N PRO A 76 -8.63 -5.75 -23.61
CA PRO A 76 -7.44 -6.48 -24.01
C PRO A 76 -6.17 -5.64 -23.76
N SER A 77 -5.18 -6.26 -23.13
CA SER A 77 -3.89 -5.67 -22.80
C SER A 77 -3.24 -5.03 -24.03
N GLY A 78 -2.63 -3.85 -23.84
CA GLY A 78 -1.90 -3.13 -24.88
C GLY A 78 -0.73 -3.94 -25.46
N SER A 79 -0.20 -3.47 -26.59
CA SER A 79 0.90 -4.14 -27.29
C SER A 79 2.13 -4.35 -26.37
N PRO A 80 2.83 -5.49 -26.48
CA PRO A 80 4.01 -5.76 -25.66
C PRO A 80 5.04 -4.63 -25.71
N GLY A 81 5.36 -4.05 -24.56
CA GLY A 81 6.38 -3.02 -24.39
C GLY A 81 5.89 -1.59 -24.12
N SER A 82 4.60 -1.29 -24.28
CA SER A 82 4.01 0.00 -23.88
C SER A 82 3.40 -0.05 -22.47
N THR A 83 3.46 1.06 -21.73
CA THR A 83 2.74 1.23 -20.45
C THR A 83 1.24 1.01 -20.61
N ASP A 84 0.64 0.22 -19.72
CA ASP A 84 -0.82 0.04 -19.65
C ASP A 84 -1.52 1.37 -19.32
N PRO A 85 -2.39 1.91 -20.20
CA PRO A 85 -3.12 3.14 -19.95
C PRO A 85 -4.04 3.08 -18.72
N ALA A 86 -4.61 1.92 -18.39
CA ALA A 86 -5.50 1.77 -17.25
C ALA A 86 -4.71 1.87 -15.93
N SER A 87 -3.62 1.10 -15.80
CA SER A 87 -2.64 1.21 -14.71
C SER A 87 -2.12 2.63 -14.53
N ALA A 88 -1.65 3.27 -15.61
CA ALA A 88 -1.16 4.64 -15.55
C ALA A 88 -2.23 5.64 -15.07
N GLN A 89 -3.49 5.49 -15.49
CA GLN A 89 -4.58 6.36 -15.04
C GLN A 89 -4.94 6.13 -13.56
N ALA A 90 -4.94 4.87 -13.10
CA ALA A 90 -5.22 4.53 -11.71
C ALA A 90 -4.12 5.02 -10.76
N LEU A 91 -2.84 4.85 -11.13
CA LEU A 91 -1.71 5.40 -10.37
C LEU A 91 -1.73 6.92 -10.34
N ARG A 92 -2.05 7.62 -11.43
CA ARG A 92 -2.22 9.09 -11.43
C ARG A 92 -3.33 9.56 -10.48
N ARG A 93 -4.44 8.83 -10.35
CA ARG A 93 -5.46 9.13 -9.32
C ARG A 93 -4.89 8.99 -7.91
N LEU A 94 -4.12 7.94 -7.62
CA LEU A 94 -3.46 7.76 -6.33
C LEU A 94 -2.37 8.81 -6.06
N ALA A 95 -1.67 9.28 -7.09
CA ALA A 95 -0.72 10.38 -6.96
C ALA A 95 -1.43 11.67 -6.49
N HIS A 96 -2.58 12.01 -7.08
CA HIS A 96 -3.41 13.13 -6.60
C HIS A 96 -3.88 12.95 -5.14
N VAL A 97 -4.25 11.73 -4.73
CA VAL A 97 -4.57 11.42 -3.32
C VAL A 97 -3.33 11.62 -2.43
N ALA A 98 -2.16 11.15 -2.86
CA ALA A 98 -0.91 11.30 -2.12
C ALA A 98 -0.47 12.77 -1.97
N ALA A 99 -0.67 13.60 -3.01
CA ALA A 99 -0.38 15.03 -3.00
C ALA A 99 -1.23 15.80 -1.97
N GLY A 100 -2.48 15.38 -1.75
CA GLY A 100 -3.37 15.91 -0.71
C GLY A 100 -3.16 15.28 0.68
N GLY A 101 -2.21 14.36 0.83
CA GLY A 101 -1.95 13.65 2.09
C GLY A 101 -1.34 14.53 3.19
N PRO A 102 -1.38 14.08 4.46
CA PRO A 102 -0.79 14.82 5.56
C PRO A 102 0.75 14.88 5.44
N VAL A 103 1.33 16.03 5.77
CA VAL A 103 2.77 16.14 6.00
C VAL A 103 3.08 15.55 7.37
N LEU A 104 3.72 14.38 7.41
CA LEU A 104 4.31 13.87 8.64
C LEU A 104 5.65 14.58 8.88
N HIS A 105 5.76 15.28 10.00
CA HIS A 105 6.97 16.00 10.38
C HIS A 105 7.34 15.65 11.81
N ILE A 106 8.50 15.01 11.99
CA ILE A 106 8.97 14.53 13.28
C ILE A 106 9.63 15.68 14.05
N ARG A 107 9.07 16.04 15.20
CA ARG A 107 9.70 17.04 16.10
C ARG A 107 10.75 16.36 16.99
N PRO A 108 11.70 17.11 17.59
CA PRO A 108 12.61 16.57 18.60
C PRO A 108 11.86 15.85 19.73
N GLY A 109 12.27 14.62 20.04
CA GLY A 109 11.60 13.75 21.03
C GLY A 109 10.39 12.97 20.49
N GLN A 110 10.02 13.14 19.22
CA GLN A 110 9.07 12.29 18.53
C GLN A 110 9.78 11.29 17.62
N TYR A 111 9.06 10.22 17.27
CA TYR A 111 9.53 9.13 16.43
C TYR A 111 8.41 8.73 15.47
N ILE A 112 8.72 8.33 14.24
CA ILE A 112 7.80 7.52 13.47
C ILE A 112 7.91 6.08 13.96
N HIS A 113 6.78 5.51 14.37
CA HIS A 113 6.61 4.10 14.63
C HIS A 113 6.05 3.44 13.38
N LEU A 114 6.79 2.50 12.81
CA LEU A 114 6.38 1.65 11.70
C LEU A 114 6.37 0.19 12.18
N VAL A 115 5.32 -0.54 11.85
CA VAL A 115 5.17 -1.96 12.14
C VAL A 115 4.89 -2.69 10.83
N LEU A 116 5.78 -3.62 10.49
CA LEU A 116 5.65 -4.54 9.37
C LEU A 116 5.50 -5.97 9.90
N THR A 117 4.64 -6.76 9.27
CA THR A 117 4.55 -8.20 9.54
C THR A 117 4.73 -8.95 8.23
N GLY A 118 5.87 -9.62 8.08
CA GLY A 118 6.18 -10.52 6.99
C GLY A 118 5.64 -11.93 7.26
N HIS A 119 5.16 -12.57 6.21
CA HIS A 119 4.72 -13.96 6.16
C HIS A 119 5.39 -14.61 4.96
N THR A 120 6.22 -15.63 5.18
CA THR A 120 6.90 -16.36 4.11
C THR A 120 6.27 -17.73 3.96
N ASP A 121 5.63 -17.96 2.80
CA ASP A 121 5.12 -19.27 2.42
C ASP A 121 6.29 -20.17 1.98
N SER A 122 6.28 -21.41 2.46
CA SER A 122 7.45 -22.29 2.40
C SER A 122 7.76 -22.71 0.97
N SER A 123 8.97 -22.40 0.51
CA SER A 123 9.60 -23.14 -0.59
C SER A 123 9.85 -24.60 -0.16
N PRO A 124 9.83 -25.59 -1.06
CA PRO A 124 10.04 -27.00 -0.69
C PRO A 124 11.32 -27.22 0.12
N GLY A 125 11.17 -27.59 1.40
CA GLY A 125 12.28 -27.84 2.33
C GLY A 125 12.68 -26.65 3.22
N GLN A 126 11.99 -25.52 3.17
CA GLN A 126 12.15 -24.40 4.12
C GLN A 126 10.97 -24.36 5.13
N PRO A 127 11.18 -23.92 6.38
CA PRO A 127 10.07 -23.65 7.30
C PRO A 127 9.21 -22.48 6.80
N LEU A 128 7.96 -22.43 7.26
CA LEU A 128 7.17 -21.20 7.24
C LEU A 128 7.75 -20.24 8.29
N SER A 129 7.83 -18.95 7.98
CA SER A 129 8.23 -17.93 8.97
C SER A 129 7.29 -16.73 8.98
N ASP A 130 6.88 -16.36 10.19
CA ASP A 130 6.16 -15.13 10.50
C ASP A 130 7.15 -14.18 11.18
N VAL A 131 7.46 -13.05 10.54
CA VAL A 131 8.43 -12.07 11.06
C VAL A 131 7.79 -10.71 11.29
N ARG A 132 7.83 -10.23 12.52
CA ARG A 132 7.39 -8.89 12.91
C ARG A 132 8.59 -7.97 13.04
N TYR A 133 8.57 -6.88 12.30
CA TYR A 133 9.50 -5.77 12.48
C TYR A 133 8.78 -4.56 13.07
N GLU A 134 9.35 -3.98 14.12
CA GLU A 134 8.96 -2.67 14.62
C GLU A 134 10.14 -1.70 14.55
N TYR A 135 9.88 -0.50 14.03
CA TYR A 135 10.88 0.56 13.88
C TYR A 135 10.41 1.80 14.62
N TRP A 136 11.31 2.44 15.36
CA TRP A 136 11.13 3.79 15.90
C TRP A 136 12.24 4.67 15.33
N THR A 137 11.90 5.55 14.39
CA THR A 137 12.86 6.42 13.69
C THR A 137 12.70 7.86 14.16
N ASP A 138 13.79 8.47 14.67
CA ASP A 138 13.79 9.88 15.05
C ASP A 138 14.05 10.83 13.86
N ALA A 139 13.92 12.13 14.07
CA ALA A 139 14.13 13.16 13.04
C ALA A 139 15.56 13.19 12.45
N SER A 140 16.55 12.55 13.09
CA SER A 140 17.91 12.38 12.56
C SER A 140 18.06 11.11 11.71
N GLY A 141 17.03 10.25 11.64
CA GLY A 141 17.08 8.92 11.03
C GLY A 141 17.81 7.89 11.88
N LYS A 142 18.03 8.16 13.17
CA LYS A 142 18.44 7.12 14.11
C LYS A 142 17.24 6.22 14.36
N THR A 143 17.41 4.93 14.13
CA THR A 143 16.31 3.95 14.21
C THR A 143 16.60 2.92 15.28
N TRP A 144 15.67 2.74 16.20
CA TRP A 144 15.58 1.54 17.02
C TRP A 144 14.72 0.53 16.30
N GLN A 145 15.19 -0.70 16.18
CA GLN A 145 14.45 -1.78 15.53
C GLN A 145 14.25 -2.93 16.51
N ARG A 146 13.07 -3.53 16.50
CA ARG A 146 12.81 -4.86 17.03
C ARG A 146 12.48 -5.80 15.87
N ARG A 147 12.99 -7.03 15.95
CA ARG A 147 12.65 -8.15 15.09
C ARG A 147 12.19 -9.29 16.00
N ASP A 148 10.97 -9.76 15.80
CA ASP A 148 10.49 -11.03 16.34
C ASP A 148 10.23 -11.95 15.16
N GLU A 149 10.88 -13.11 15.11
CA GLU A 149 10.63 -14.13 14.08
C GLU A 149 10.19 -15.43 14.75
N ILE A 150 9.08 -15.98 14.25
CA ILE A 150 8.50 -17.25 14.66
C ILE A 150 8.63 -18.19 13.46
N GLU A 151 9.39 -19.27 13.62
CA GLU A 151 9.60 -20.27 12.58
C GLU A 151 8.79 -21.55 12.88
N SER A 152 8.26 -22.19 11.84
CA SER A 152 7.54 -23.46 12.00
C SER A 152 8.50 -24.65 12.17
N GLY A 153 8.25 -25.51 13.16
CA GLY A 153 8.98 -26.78 13.33
C GLY A 153 9.86 -26.77 14.58
N ASP A 154 11.05 -27.37 14.50
CA ASP A 154 12.02 -27.46 15.60
C ASP A 154 13.00 -26.27 15.66
N PHE A 155 12.72 -25.20 14.90
CA PHE A 155 13.53 -23.98 14.88
C PHE A 155 13.16 -23.04 16.04
N PRO A 156 14.14 -22.38 16.69
CA PRO A 156 13.87 -21.50 17.82
C PRO A 156 13.38 -20.11 17.38
N ASP A 157 12.35 -19.59 18.06
CA ASP A 157 11.92 -18.19 17.92
C ASP A 157 13.09 -17.23 18.16
N THR A 158 13.24 -16.24 17.28
CA THR A 158 14.33 -15.27 17.31
C THR A 158 13.81 -13.89 17.72
N HIS A 159 14.37 -13.35 18.80
CA HIS A 159 14.01 -12.03 19.34
C HIS A 159 15.23 -11.12 19.40
N GLU A 160 15.21 -10.06 18.60
CA GLU A 160 16.37 -9.20 18.39
C GLU A 160 15.99 -7.73 18.49
N VAL A 161 16.87 -6.94 19.09
CA VAL A 161 16.68 -5.50 19.26
C VAL A 161 17.98 -4.77 18.95
N TRP A 162 17.90 -3.83 18.01
CA TRP A 162 19.04 -3.08 17.50
C TRP A 162 18.81 -1.58 17.58
N VAL A 163 19.90 -0.83 17.49
CA VAL A 163 19.88 0.58 17.17
C VAL A 163 20.90 0.89 16.08
N THR A 164 20.43 1.46 14.97
CA THR A 164 21.30 1.99 13.93
C THR A 164 21.78 3.38 14.27
N LYS A 165 22.92 3.77 13.71
CA LYS A 165 23.29 5.18 13.58
C LYS A 165 22.49 5.77 12.40
N PRO A 166 22.24 7.10 12.39
CA PRO A 166 21.78 7.79 11.18
C PRO A 166 22.57 7.36 9.94
N GLY A 167 21.87 6.88 8.92
CA GLY A 167 22.47 6.40 7.66
C GLY A 167 23.10 4.99 7.72
N GLY A 168 22.76 4.15 8.70
CA GLY A 168 23.11 2.73 8.71
C GLY A 168 22.14 1.84 7.90
N ASP A 169 22.61 0.67 7.46
CA ASP A 169 22.00 -0.17 6.41
C ASP A 169 20.67 -0.89 6.74
N VAL A 170 19.91 -0.46 7.75
CA VAL A 170 18.58 -1.04 8.00
C VAL A 170 17.50 -0.34 7.20
N GLY A 171 16.94 -1.08 6.23
CA GLY A 171 15.57 -0.87 5.78
C GLY A 171 15.34 0.39 4.93
N GLN A 172 16.38 0.94 4.31
CA GLN A 172 16.34 1.97 3.26
C GLN A 172 15.54 3.27 3.55
N ILE A 173 15.10 3.46 4.79
CA ILE A 173 14.48 4.71 5.22
C ILE A 173 15.59 5.76 5.35
N GLN A 174 15.80 6.50 4.26
CA GLN A 174 16.62 7.70 4.29
C GLN A 174 16.02 8.69 5.30
N THR A 175 16.85 9.55 5.89
CA THR A 175 16.36 10.53 6.89
C THR A 175 15.25 11.39 6.28
N GLN A 176 14.31 11.93 7.09
CA GLN A 176 13.28 12.85 6.57
C GLN A 176 13.89 13.95 5.67
N ARG A 177 15.07 14.46 6.08
CA ARG A 177 15.84 15.47 5.35
C ARG A 177 16.39 14.99 4.00
N ASP A 178 16.73 13.71 3.87
CA ASP A 178 17.24 13.14 2.62
C ASP A 178 16.09 12.86 1.64
N LEU A 179 14.94 12.40 2.13
CA LEU A 179 13.71 12.35 1.33
C LEU A 179 13.29 13.75 0.85
N GLU A 180 13.36 14.77 1.72
CA GLU A 180 13.10 16.18 1.35
C GLU A 180 14.07 16.76 0.31
N ARG A 181 15.20 16.09 0.01
CA ARG A 181 16.15 16.46 -1.06
C ARG A 181 15.89 15.75 -2.39
N LEU A 182 15.07 14.71 -2.40
CA LEU A 182 14.74 14.00 -3.64
C LEU A 182 13.88 14.89 -4.56
N PRO A 183 14.02 14.78 -5.90
CA PRO A 183 13.20 15.56 -6.81
C PRO A 183 11.71 15.23 -6.62
N THR A 184 10.87 16.27 -6.60
CA THR A 184 9.39 16.14 -6.55
C THR A 184 8.74 16.32 -7.92
N ASP A 185 9.54 16.49 -8.98
CA ASP A 185 9.09 16.32 -10.37
C ASP A 185 9.24 14.83 -10.76
N PRO A 186 8.21 14.17 -11.31
CA PRO A 186 8.28 12.73 -11.64
C PRO A 186 9.39 12.37 -12.63
N VAL A 187 9.68 13.22 -13.62
CA VAL A 187 10.69 12.93 -14.65
C VAL A 187 12.09 13.04 -14.06
N ALA A 188 12.35 14.09 -13.29
CA ALA A 188 13.60 14.28 -12.55
C ALA A 188 13.81 13.21 -11.48
N LEU A 189 12.74 12.80 -10.77
CA LEU A 189 12.80 11.71 -9.80
C LEU A 189 13.15 10.39 -10.48
N ARG A 190 12.49 10.04 -11.60
CA ARG A 190 12.84 8.85 -12.36
C ARG A 190 14.30 8.85 -12.82
N ALA A 191 14.79 9.99 -13.33
CA ALA A 191 16.18 10.13 -13.74
C ALA A 191 17.18 10.01 -12.57
N TYR A 192 16.79 10.48 -11.38
CA TYR A 192 17.57 10.29 -10.15
C TYR A 192 17.61 8.81 -9.73
N LEU A 193 16.45 8.15 -9.63
CA LEU A 193 16.35 6.74 -9.22
C LEU A 193 17.01 5.78 -10.20
N ASP A 194 17.01 6.08 -11.49
CA ASP A 194 17.74 5.30 -12.51
C ASP A 194 19.26 5.27 -12.25
N LYS A 195 19.81 6.40 -11.82
CA LYS A 195 21.24 6.63 -11.60
C LYS A 195 21.71 6.25 -10.18
N HIS A 196 20.85 6.40 -9.18
CA HIS A 196 21.18 6.27 -7.76
C HIS A 196 20.45 5.14 -7.04
N GLY A 197 19.48 4.49 -7.70
CA GLY A 197 18.80 3.30 -7.18
C GLY A 197 19.69 2.06 -7.19
N GLU A 198 19.22 1.03 -6.51
CA GLU A 198 19.99 -0.17 -6.20
C GLU A 198 20.26 -1.08 -7.41
N ASN A 199 21.14 -2.06 -7.23
CA ASN A 199 21.36 -3.09 -8.25
C ASN A 199 20.11 -3.99 -8.36
N ALA A 200 19.65 -4.17 -9.60
CA ALA A 200 18.44 -4.90 -9.95
C ALA A 200 18.63 -5.53 -11.34
N SER A 201 17.83 -6.55 -11.67
CA SER A 201 17.95 -7.26 -12.95
C SER A 201 17.45 -6.43 -14.14
N SER A 202 16.56 -5.45 -13.90
CA SER A 202 16.15 -4.47 -14.92
C SER A 202 16.05 -3.04 -14.41
N ARG A 203 16.03 -2.08 -15.36
CA ARG A 203 15.88 -0.64 -15.06
C ARG A 203 14.54 -0.31 -14.39
N ASP A 204 13.47 -0.96 -14.84
CA ASP A 204 12.14 -0.70 -14.28
C ASP A 204 11.97 -1.40 -12.93
N GLU A 205 12.62 -2.54 -12.70
CA GLU A 205 12.73 -3.20 -11.39
C GLU A 205 13.43 -2.29 -10.37
N ARG A 206 14.61 -1.71 -10.71
CA ARG A 206 15.31 -0.73 -9.85
C ARG A 206 14.38 0.39 -9.40
N ILE A 207 13.62 0.95 -10.34
CA ILE A 207 12.74 2.09 -10.07
C ILE A 207 11.53 1.66 -9.24
N PHE A 208 10.95 0.48 -9.52
CA PHE A 208 9.83 -0.09 -8.76
C PHE A 208 10.21 -0.31 -7.28
N LEU A 209 11.34 -0.99 -7.03
CA LEU A 209 11.85 -1.25 -5.68
C LEU A 209 12.15 0.07 -4.92
N ALA A 210 12.83 1.01 -5.57
CA ALA A 210 13.17 2.29 -4.95
C ALA A 210 11.93 3.14 -4.62
N VAL A 211 10.87 3.11 -5.46
CA VAL A 211 9.60 3.76 -5.12
C VAL A 211 8.90 3.07 -3.95
N GLY A 212 8.85 1.73 -3.93
CA GLY A 212 8.29 0.99 -2.79
C GLY A 212 8.93 1.42 -1.46
N THR A 213 10.25 1.50 -1.44
CA THR A 213 11.04 2.02 -0.32
C THR A 213 10.69 3.46 0.09
N ILE A 214 10.59 4.40 -0.87
CA ILE A 214 10.22 5.80 -0.58
C ILE A 214 8.84 5.88 0.10
N LEU A 215 7.89 5.04 -0.33
CA LEU A 215 6.51 5.07 0.13
C LEU A 215 6.30 4.34 1.45
N ARG A 216 6.96 3.20 1.67
CA ARG A 216 6.81 2.34 2.87
C ARG A 216 7.13 3.05 4.19
N GLY A 217 8.16 3.89 4.20
CA GLY A 217 8.68 4.51 5.42
C GLY A 217 7.81 5.61 6.04
N GLY A 218 6.74 6.06 5.38
CA GLY A 218 5.83 7.11 5.86
C GLY A 218 6.42 8.53 5.94
N MET A 219 7.74 8.70 5.90
CA MET A 219 8.42 10.01 5.97
C MET A 219 8.41 10.82 4.68
N ALA A 220 8.11 10.21 3.53
CA ALA A 220 8.11 10.91 2.25
C ALA A 220 7.06 12.04 2.26
N PRO A 221 7.44 13.31 1.99
CA PRO A 221 6.48 14.41 1.91
C PRO A 221 5.41 14.17 0.83
N PRO A 222 4.19 14.75 0.95
CA PRO A 222 3.10 14.53 0.00
C PRO A 222 3.47 14.73 -1.47
N ALA A 223 4.27 15.77 -1.78
CA ALA A 223 4.76 16.02 -3.14
C ALA A 223 5.71 14.91 -3.65
N LEU A 224 6.59 14.38 -2.79
CA LEU A 224 7.46 13.26 -3.14
C LEU A 224 6.66 11.96 -3.31
N ARG A 225 5.66 11.71 -2.45
CA ARG A 225 4.77 10.54 -2.58
C ARG A 225 3.99 10.59 -3.89
N SER A 226 3.44 11.75 -4.25
CA SER A 226 2.79 11.97 -5.56
C SER A 226 3.74 11.67 -6.71
N ALA A 227 4.94 12.27 -6.69
CA ALA A 227 5.95 12.08 -7.73
C ALA A 227 6.37 10.62 -7.88
N ALA A 228 6.59 9.90 -6.77
CA ALA A 228 6.97 8.50 -6.78
C ALA A 228 5.87 7.60 -7.37
N ILE A 229 4.59 7.87 -7.06
CA ILE A 229 3.45 7.15 -7.66
C ILE A 229 3.29 7.49 -9.15
N GLU A 230 3.55 8.73 -9.58
CA GLU A 230 3.62 9.07 -11.02
C GLU A 230 4.79 8.40 -11.74
N VAL A 231 5.92 8.17 -11.05
CA VAL A 231 7.03 7.36 -11.58
C VAL A 231 6.57 5.92 -11.81
N LEU A 232 5.86 5.28 -10.88
CA LEU A 232 5.25 3.96 -11.11
C LEU A 232 4.30 3.97 -12.31
N ALA A 233 3.49 5.03 -12.47
CA ALA A 233 2.58 5.21 -13.59
C ALA A 233 3.27 5.30 -14.97
N SER A 234 4.60 5.40 -14.99
CA SER A 234 5.43 5.46 -16.21
C SER A 234 6.21 4.16 -16.49
N LEU A 235 6.10 3.13 -15.64
CA LEU A 235 6.76 1.85 -15.84
C LEU A 235 5.93 0.97 -16.79
N ARG A 236 6.57 0.31 -17.77
CA ARG A 236 5.86 -0.57 -18.72
C ARG A 236 5.50 -1.94 -18.14
N HIS A 237 6.25 -2.37 -17.12
CA HIS A 237 6.07 -3.65 -16.44
C HIS A 237 5.09 -3.58 -15.27
N VAL A 238 4.43 -2.43 -15.03
CA VAL A 238 3.45 -2.23 -13.95
C VAL A 238 2.03 -2.23 -14.49
N SER A 239 1.24 -3.22 -14.09
CA SER A 239 -0.17 -3.41 -14.46
C SER A 239 -1.10 -3.32 -13.24
N ILE A 240 -2.42 -3.27 -13.48
CA ILE A 240 -3.43 -3.38 -12.43
C ILE A 240 -3.59 -4.83 -11.99
N GLY A 241 -3.50 -5.07 -10.67
CA GLY A 241 -3.86 -6.34 -10.05
C GLY A 241 -5.37 -6.46 -9.79
N SER A 242 -5.82 -7.68 -9.51
CA SER A 242 -7.24 -7.99 -9.24
C SER A 242 -7.64 -7.85 -7.77
N THR A 243 -6.67 -7.69 -6.86
CA THR A 243 -6.96 -7.52 -5.43
C THR A 243 -7.54 -6.14 -5.14
N THR A 244 -8.72 -6.11 -4.52
CA THR A 244 -9.45 -4.89 -4.13
C THR A 244 -9.49 -4.64 -2.63
N HIS A 245 -9.06 -5.61 -1.82
CA HIS A 245 -9.00 -5.52 -0.36
C HIS A 245 -7.69 -6.11 0.16
N ASP A 246 -7.04 -5.42 1.11
CA ASP A 246 -5.90 -6.00 1.82
C ASP A 246 -6.36 -7.12 2.78
N ARG A 247 -5.40 -7.82 3.37
CA ARG A 247 -5.65 -8.88 4.36
C ARG A 247 -6.52 -8.44 5.54
N ASN A 248 -6.48 -7.16 5.91
CA ASN A 248 -7.26 -6.59 7.01
C ASN A 248 -8.67 -6.15 6.58
N GLY A 249 -9.00 -6.27 5.28
CA GLY A 249 -10.28 -5.88 4.71
C GLY A 249 -10.39 -4.40 4.36
N ASN A 250 -9.30 -3.64 4.30
CA ASN A 250 -9.32 -2.25 3.83
C ASN A 250 -9.42 -2.20 2.30
N PRO A 251 -10.17 -1.25 1.71
CA PRO A 251 -10.23 -1.08 0.25
C PRO A 251 -8.90 -0.59 -0.35
N VAL A 252 -8.29 -1.42 -1.19
CA VAL A 252 -7.01 -1.15 -1.85
C VAL A 252 -7.10 -1.25 -3.37
N GLN A 253 -6.09 -0.71 -4.04
CA GLN A 253 -5.78 -1.01 -5.43
C GLN A 253 -4.41 -1.71 -5.50
N GLU A 254 -4.39 -2.93 -6.01
CA GLU A 254 -3.17 -3.66 -6.32
C GLU A 254 -2.54 -3.16 -7.63
N PHE A 255 -1.21 -2.96 -7.62
CA PHE A 255 -0.39 -2.82 -8.82
C PHE A 255 0.71 -3.87 -8.83
N VAL A 256 0.92 -4.46 -9.99
CA VAL A 256 1.72 -5.67 -10.16
C VAL A 256 2.90 -5.37 -11.08
N PHE A 257 4.12 -5.67 -10.63
CA PHE A 257 5.33 -5.65 -11.43
C PHE A 257 5.67 -7.05 -11.94
N GLU A 258 5.77 -7.20 -13.25
CA GLU A 258 6.21 -8.44 -13.92
C GLU A 258 7.17 -8.12 -15.08
N ASP A 259 8.41 -8.61 -14.99
CA ASP A 259 9.44 -8.48 -16.04
C ASP A 259 9.89 -9.87 -16.49
N GLN A 260 9.01 -10.57 -17.22
CA GLN A 260 9.23 -11.97 -17.65
C GLN A 260 10.49 -12.16 -18.52
N ALA A 261 11.10 -11.08 -19.02
CA ALA A 261 12.35 -11.11 -19.78
C ALA A 261 13.60 -11.23 -18.89
N THR A 262 13.57 -10.68 -17.67
CA THR A 262 14.71 -10.71 -16.72
C THR A 262 14.43 -11.50 -15.44
N ARG A 263 13.15 -11.70 -15.09
CA ARG A 263 12.65 -12.32 -13.87
C ARG A 263 11.48 -13.25 -14.21
N SER A 264 11.76 -14.36 -14.90
CA SER A 264 10.71 -15.28 -15.35
C SER A 264 10.02 -15.97 -14.17
N ASN A 265 8.69 -16.03 -14.21
CA ASN A 265 7.82 -16.59 -13.16
C ASN A 265 7.84 -15.85 -11.80
N GLU A 266 8.55 -14.74 -11.67
CA GLU A 266 8.47 -13.84 -10.51
C GLU A 266 7.43 -12.73 -10.76
N ARG A 267 6.79 -12.28 -9.68
CA ARG A 267 5.80 -11.19 -9.70
C ARG A 267 5.80 -10.51 -8.32
N TRP A 268 5.97 -9.19 -8.31
CA TRP A 268 5.77 -8.39 -7.10
C TRP A 268 4.49 -7.57 -7.18
N ALA A 269 3.84 -7.33 -6.05
CA ALA A 269 2.66 -6.47 -5.98
C ALA A 269 2.74 -5.47 -4.81
N LEU A 270 2.30 -4.24 -5.07
CA LEU A 270 2.09 -3.19 -4.07
C LEU A 270 0.59 -2.91 -3.99
N LEU A 271 0.01 -2.98 -2.79
CA LEU A 271 -1.40 -2.74 -2.54
C LEU A 271 -1.56 -1.41 -1.81
N PHE A 272 -2.23 -0.46 -2.47
CA PHE A 272 -2.40 0.91 -1.98
C PHE A 272 -3.79 1.13 -1.39
N ASP A 273 -3.89 1.58 -0.13
CA ASP A 273 -5.16 2.09 0.41
C ASP A 273 -5.64 3.27 -0.45
N THR A 274 -6.85 3.13 -0.98
CA THR A 274 -7.40 4.04 -2.00
C THR A 274 -7.73 5.43 -1.49
N ARG A 275 -7.75 5.64 -0.17
CA ARG A 275 -8.13 6.89 0.50
C ARG A 275 -6.91 7.73 0.91
N THR A 276 -5.78 7.08 1.12
CA THR A 276 -4.55 7.67 1.67
C THR A 276 -3.35 7.53 0.73
N ALA A 277 -3.45 6.65 -0.28
CA ALA A 277 -2.35 6.24 -1.17
C ALA A 277 -1.12 5.71 -0.41
N GLN A 278 -1.32 5.13 0.79
CA GLN A 278 -0.28 4.40 1.50
C GLN A 278 -0.26 2.94 1.04
N ILE A 279 0.93 2.35 0.96
CA ILE A 279 1.07 0.90 0.78
C ILE A 279 0.64 0.25 2.09
N THR A 280 -0.35 -0.65 2.06
CA THR A 280 -0.78 -1.42 3.25
C THR A 280 -0.34 -2.87 3.19
N GLU A 281 -0.08 -3.40 2.00
CA GLU A 281 0.37 -4.77 1.80
C GLU A 281 1.32 -4.84 0.57
N GLU A 282 2.36 -5.65 0.69
CA GLU A 282 3.29 -6.01 -0.39
C GLU A 282 3.29 -7.53 -0.56
N ARG A 283 3.45 -8.03 -1.78
CA ARG A 283 3.45 -9.47 -2.06
C ARG A 283 4.52 -9.85 -3.07
N ASP A 284 5.12 -11.02 -2.86
CA ASP A 284 5.98 -11.70 -3.80
C ASP A 284 5.36 -13.05 -4.20
N TYR A 285 5.39 -13.35 -5.49
CA TYR A 285 4.88 -14.59 -6.06
C TYR A 285 5.94 -15.24 -6.94
N PHE A 286 6.11 -16.55 -6.78
CA PHE A 286 6.98 -17.37 -7.63
C PHE A 286 6.23 -18.55 -8.23
N HIS A 287 6.31 -18.71 -9.55
CA HIS A 287 5.50 -19.66 -10.32
C HIS A 287 3.98 -19.52 -10.06
N GLY A 288 3.53 -18.28 -9.82
CA GLY A 288 2.13 -17.96 -9.52
C GLY A 288 1.65 -18.31 -8.10
N ASN A 289 2.50 -18.94 -7.28
CA ASN A 289 2.23 -19.17 -5.85
C ASN A 289 2.67 -17.94 -5.06
N LEU A 290 1.90 -17.55 -4.04
CA LEU A 290 2.39 -16.57 -3.07
C LEU A 290 3.62 -17.17 -2.38
N GLN A 291 4.73 -16.43 -2.35
CA GLN A 291 5.96 -16.82 -1.68
C GLN A 291 6.20 -15.96 -0.44
N SER A 292 5.87 -14.67 -0.49
CA SER A 292 5.84 -13.85 0.71
C SER A 292 4.80 -12.74 0.64
N ARG A 293 4.38 -12.27 1.82
CA ARG A 293 3.54 -11.09 2.01
C ARG A 293 4.13 -10.24 3.13
N GLY A 294 4.20 -8.93 2.95
CA GLY A 294 4.47 -7.95 4.00
C GLY A 294 3.22 -7.09 4.27
N ASP A 295 2.69 -7.14 5.48
CA ASP A 295 1.54 -6.36 5.94
C ASP A 295 2.02 -5.13 6.75
N VAL A 296 1.63 -3.90 6.37
CA VAL A 296 1.86 -2.68 7.18
C VAL A 296 0.78 -2.61 8.26
N THR A 297 1.09 -3.11 9.46
CA THR A 297 0.11 -3.23 10.56
C THR A 297 0.09 -2.05 11.53
N GLY A 298 0.97 -1.06 11.33
CA GLY A 298 0.96 0.20 12.08
C GLY A 298 1.91 1.24 11.49
N LEU A 299 1.44 2.48 11.37
CA LEU A 299 2.25 3.63 10.98
C LEU A 299 1.73 4.89 11.69
N GLY A 300 2.60 5.62 12.38
CA GLY A 300 2.22 6.88 13.03
C GLY A 300 3.36 7.56 13.79
N ILE A 301 3.07 8.73 14.38
CA ILE A 301 4.03 9.46 15.23
C ILE A 301 3.78 9.11 16.70
N VAL A 302 4.84 8.73 17.41
CA VAL A 302 4.84 8.46 18.85
C VAL A 302 5.84 9.36 19.59
N ASN A 303 5.64 9.56 20.89
CA ASN A 303 6.46 10.48 21.71
C ASN A 303 7.55 9.75 22.54
N ALA A 304 7.72 8.44 22.36
CA ALA A 304 8.74 7.65 23.06
C ALA A 304 9.04 6.35 22.31
N VAL A 305 10.30 5.91 22.37
CA VAL A 305 10.68 4.49 22.17
C VAL A 305 10.40 3.75 23.48
N PRO A 306 9.82 2.53 23.48
CA PRO A 306 9.54 1.82 24.72
C PRO A 306 10.82 1.51 25.52
N ALA A 307 10.76 1.64 26.85
CA ALA A 307 11.94 1.52 27.71
C ALA A 307 12.67 0.16 27.58
N GLY A 308 11.93 -0.94 27.37
CA GLY A 308 12.52 -2.26 27.13
C GLY A 308 13.28 -2.37 25.81
N ILE A 309 12.90 -1.59 24.79
CA ILE A 309 13.64 -1.50 23.52
C ILE A 309 14.93 -0.70 23.75
N LEU A 310 14.84 0.44 24.44
CA LEU A 310 16.02 1.26 24.78
C LEU A 310 17.06 0.49 25.62
N ALA A 311 16.61 -0.38 26.53
CA ALA A 311 17.50 -1.18 27.39
C ALA A 311 18.14 -2.38 26.67
N SER A 312 17.47 -2.96 25.67
CA SER A 312 17.93 -4.16 24.96
C SER A 312 18.66 -3.87 23.65
N ALA A 313 18.51 -2.67 23.09
CA ALA A 313 19.05 -2.31 21.78
C ALA A 313 20.58 -2.35 21.73
N LYS A 314 21.11 -3.28 20.92
CA LYS A 314 22.54 -3.39 20.61
C LYS A 314 22.88 -2.48 19.42
N PRO A 315 24.06 -1.83 19.39
CA PRO A 315 24.55 -1.20 18.17
C PRO A 315 24.63 -2.24 17.05
N GLN A 316 24.12 -1.90 15.87
CA GLN A 316 24.38 -2.68 14.68
C GLN A 316 25.77 -2.37 14.14
N ASN A 317 26.53 -3.43 13.83
CA ASN A 317 27.90 -3.36 13.31
C ASN A 317 27.91 -3.08 11.81
#